data_AF-A0A818T9B5-F1
#
_entry.id   AF-A0A818T9B5-F1
#
_cell.length_a   1.000
_cell.length_b   1.000
_cell.length_c   1.000
_cell.angle_alpha   90.00
_cell.angle_beta   90.00
_cell.angle_gamma   90.00
#
_symmetry.space_group_name_H-M   'P 1'
#
loop_
_entity.id
_entity.type
_entity.pdbx_description
1 polymer ?
#
loop_
_entity_poly.entity_id
_entity_poly.type
_entity_poly.pdbx_seq_one_letter_code
_entity_poly.pdbx_strand_id
1 'polypeptide(L)'
;MKVLDSPLNAAERSYRRSCLTTYIISIFTILLFIFYYLCTVRRAGHFQSSSVYLSRIPECSKINQTRIEHGRKHFSKSRIIICGLIRDRELHIKRLINQLNSLTKLFADYAIVIVEDDSKDRTREKLVEWANINSHIHVIGCGDLVNNIHPCNMSLPATKRSSIPYIDRIEKMVRLRNIYLNYIEKHTLLKQFDYVLVEDFDLTSYTYLNGFFSTGFYFQNDLTIDAICANGQFYKSIFLNLIRYQTYFDPYAHKDKQNQNWTVAYNDMWSSFFRHYPCNDELIPVQSCFSGRTMYRFKSIQGKRYRTYLDQYKQAICEHVGFHETFNMYLNSEMILYITRNNVIE
;
A
#
# COMPACT_ATOMS: atom_id res chain seq x y z
N MET A 1 22.26 63.90 30.91
CA MET A 1 23.25 62.92 31.43
C MET A 1 23.33 61.75 30.46
N LYS A 2 24.42 61.63 29.69
CA LYS A 2 24.72 60.41 28.93
C LYS A 2 25.46 59.46 29.88
N VAL A 3 24.81 58.36 30.24
CA VAL A 3 25.46 57.28 31.01
C VAL A 3 26.50 56.65 30.08
N LEU A 4 27.77 56.88 30.37
CA LEU A 4 28.89 56.22 29.69
C LEU A 4 28.89 54.76 30.11
N ASP A 5 28.56 53.89 29.16
CA ASP A 5 28.62 52.44 29.32
C ASP A 5 30.07 52.04 29.66
N SER A 6 30.27 51.36 30.79
CA SER A 6 31.62 51.01 31.24
C SER A 6 32.25 49.97 30.29
N PRO A 7 33.57 50.04 30.03
CA PRO A 7 34.27 49.11 29.13
C PRO A 7 34.19 47.64 29.58
N LEU A 8 33.89 47.38 30.86
CA LEU A 8 33.59 46.05 31.38
C LEU A 8 32.34 45.41 30.73
N ASN A 9 31.33 46.22 30.39
CA ASN A 9 30.09 45.73 29.76
C ASN A 9 30.27 45.32 28.29
N ALA A 10 31.32 45.80 27.60
CA ALA A 10 31.57 45.47 26.20
C ALA A 10 32.27 44.11 26.06
N ALA A 11 33.27 43.85 26.91
CA ALA A 11 33.98 42.58 26.96
C ALA A 11 33.06 41.42 27.38
N GLU A 12 32.20 41.64 28.38
CA GLU A 12 31.23 40.63 28.84
C GLU A 12 30.17 40.33 27.77
N ARG A 13 29.69 41.34 27.04
CA ARG A 13 28.77 41.15 25.90
C ARG A 13 29.42 40.38 24.75
N SER A 14 30.70 40.64 24.46
CA SER A 14 31.47 39.90 23.45
C SER A 14 31.63 38.42 23.84
N TYR A 15 32.01 38.16 25.11
CA TYR A 15 32.17 36.81 25.64
C TYR A 15 30.86 36.02 25.62
N ARG A 16 29.74 36.61 26.07
CA ARG A 16 28.42 35.97 26.03
C ARG A 16 27.95 35.64 24.61
N ARG A 17 28.21 36.52 23.64
CA ARG A 17 27.92 36.26 22.21
C ARG A 17 28.77 35.11 21.65
N SER A 18 30.05 35.05 22.03
CA SER A 18 30.92 33.95 21.63
C SER A 18 30.43 32.61 22.19
N CYS A 19 30.12 32.54 23.49
CA CYS A 19 29.60 31.32 24.11
C CYS A 19 28.27 30.85 23.52
N LEU A 20 27.34 31.79 23.26
CA LEU A 20 26.05 31.46 22.64
C LEU A 20 26.24 30.93 21.21
N THR A 21 27.15 31.53 20.44
CA THR A 21 27.44 31.07 19.08
C THR A 21 28.05 29.66 19.09
N THR A 22 29.01 29.38 19.98
CA THR A 22 29.60 28.04 20.12
C THR A 22 28.56 27.00 20.57
N TYR A 23 27.65 27.38 21.47
CA TYR A 23 26.57 26.51 21.92
C TYR A 23 25.58 26.17 20.80
N ILE A 24 25.17 27.17 20.01
CA ILE A 24 24.27 26.97 18.86
C ILE A 24 24.93 26.10 17.80
N ILE A 25 26.21 26.36 17.48
CA ILE A 25 26.98 25.54 16.53
C ILE A 25 27.02 24.10 17.03
N SER A 26 27.33 23.86 18.32
CA SER A 26 27.41 22.52 18.91
C SER A 26 26.08 21.76 18.82
N ILE A 27 24.96 22.43 19.11
CA ILE A 27 23.62 21.84 18.94
C ILE A 27 23.39 21.48 17.48
N PHE A 28 23.74 22.37 16.54
CA PHE A 28 23.54 22.13 15.12
C PHE A 28 24.40 20.96 14.61
N THR A 29 25.66 20.83 15.04
CA THR A 29 26.52 19.68 14.71
C THR A 29 25.98 18.38 15.30
N ILE A 30 25.48 18.39 16.53
CA ILE A 30 24.86 17.21 17.15
C ILE A 30 23.60 16.81 16.36
N LEU A 31 22.76 17.76 15.98
CA LEU A 31 21.56 17.50 15.18
C LEU A 31 21.92 16.96 13.78
N LEU A 32 22.95 17.50 13.13
CA LEU A 32 23.46 16.99 11.86
C LEU A 32 24.04 15.58 12.00
N PHE A 33 24.73 15.28 13.10
CA PHE A 33 25.29 13.96 13.36
C PHE A 33 24.19 12.94 13.67
N ILE A 34 23.18 13.32 14.45
CA ILE A 34 21.97 12.51 14.68
C ILE A 34 21.25 12.27 13.36
N PHE A 35 21.06 13.30 12.53
CA PHE A 35 20.42 13.18 11.23
C PHE A 35 21.21 12.27 10.29
N TYR A 36 22.53 12.46 10.20
CA TYR A 36 23.44 11.61 9.41
C TYR A 36 23.42 10.16 9.90
N TYR A 37 23.47 9.94 11.22
CA TYR A 37 23.40 8.63 11.84
C TYR A 37 22.04 7.95 11.57
N LEU A 38 20.93 8.68 11.71
CA LEU A 38 19.60 8.18 11.37
C LEU A 38 19.50 7.83 9.88
N CYS A 39 20.09 8.63 8.98
CA CYS A 39 20.15 8.33 7.55
C CYS A 39 21.05 7.12 7.22
N THR A 40 22.18 6.93 7.91
CA THR A 40 23.09 5.79 7.68
C THR A 40 22.57 4.49 8.30
N VAL A 41 22.00 4.53 9.50
CA VAL A 41 21.29 3.39 10.09
C VAL A 41 20.09 2.99 9.21
N ARG A 42 19.43 3.94 8.55
CA ARG A 42 18.37 3.66 7.57
C ARG A 42 18.88 2.95 6.30
N ARG A 43 20.16 3.14 5.94
CA ARG A 43 20.81 2.37 4.85
C ARG A 43 21.28 0.99 5.29
N ALA A 44 21.72 0.83 6.54
CA ALA A 44 22.25 -0.44 7.06
C ALA A 44 21.18 -1.37 7.65
N GLY A 45 20.01 -0.84 8.03
CA GLY A 45 18.93 -1.56 8.71
C GLY A 45 18.01 -2.35 7.79
N HIS A 46 18.54 -3.19 6.89
CA HIS A 46 17.79 -4.30 6.31
C HIS A 46 17.91 -5.52 7.23
N PHE A 47 17.43 -5.39 8.46
CA PHE A 47 17.42 -6.51 9.42
C PHE A 47 16.12 -7.30 9.26
N GLN A 48 16.25 -8.52 8.71
CA GLN A 48 15.17 -9.51 8.67
C GLN A 48 14.73 -9.86 10.10
N SER A 49 13.46 -9.60 10.42
CA SER A 49 12.79 -10.18 11.58
C SER A 49 11.46 -10.78 11.12
N SER A 50 11.42 -12.09 10.89
CA SER A 50 10.29 -12.76 10.22
C SER A 50 9.20 -13.32 11.14
N SER A 51 9.47 -13.59 12.42
CA SER A 51 8.60 -14.51 13.18
C SER A 51 8.06 -14.01 14.52
N VAL A 52 8.57 -12.91 15.08
CA VAL A 52 8.27 -12.53 16.48
C VAL A 52 7.12 -11.50 16.63
N TYR A 53 6.59 -10.94 15.54
CA TYR A 53 5.71 -9.75 15.63
C TYR A 53 4.19 -9.99 15.63
N LEU A 54 3.69 -11.18 15.27
CA LEU A 54 2.25 -11.40 15.10
C LEU A 54 1.45 -11.38 16.42
N SER A 55 2.05 -11.78 17.55
CA SER A 55 1.35 -11.89 18.84
C SER A 55 1.09 -10.55 19.55
N ARG A 56 1.54 -9.42 18.99
CA ARG A 56 1.35 -8.07 19.55
C ARG A 56 0.97 -7.04 18.51
N ILE A 57 0.28 -7.48 17.45
CA ILE A 57 -0.29 -6.55 16.50
C ILE A 57 -1.39 -5.76 17.22
N PRO A 58 -1.37 -4.42 17.21
CA PRO A 58 -2.39 -3.62 17.88
C PRO A 58 -3.77 -3.96 17.32
N GLU A 59 -4.70 -4.35 18.20
CA GLU A 59 -6.08 -4.51 17.80
C GLU A 59 -6.82 -3.18 17.91
N CYS A 60 -7.86 -3.02 17.09
CA CYS A 60 -8.82 -1.95 17.25
C CYS A 60 -9.68 -2.21 18.49
N SER A 61 -9.33 -1.61 19.62
CA SER A 61 -10.00 -1.87 20.91
C SER A 61 -11.47 -1.45 20.97
N LYS A 62 -11.95 -0.65 20.01
CA LYS A 62 -13.30 -0.04 20.03
C LYS A 62 -14.19 -0.41 18.85
N ILE A 63 -13.81 -1.37 18.02
CA ILE A 63 -14.60 -1.71 16.84
C ILE A 63 -15.99 -2.27 17.24
N ASN A 64 -17.03 -1.74 16.59
CA ASN A 64 -18.40 -2.13 16.86
C ASN A 64 -18.66 -3.61 16.46
N GLN A 65 -18.99 -4.45 17.45
CA GLN A 65 -19.19 -5.89 17.24
C GLN A 65 -20.39 -6.22 16.34
N THR A 66 -21.48 -5.47 16.45
CA THR A 66 -22.64 -5.63 15.56
C THR A 66 -22.26 -5.35 14.11
N ARG A 67 -21.44 -4.32 13.87
CA ARG A 67 -20.90 -4.01 12.54
C ARG A 67 -20.12 -5.18 11.95
N ILE A 68 -19.23 -5.77 12.76
CA ILE A 68 -18.44 -6.95 12.37
C ILE A 68 -19.35 -8.13 12.02
N GLU A 69 -20.34 -8.43 12.87
CA GLU A 69 -21.29 -9.53 12.66
C GLU A 69 -22.03 -9.39 11.32
N HIS A 70 -22.57 -8.20 11.06
CA HIS A 70 -23.30 -7.90 9.84
C HIS A 70 -22.41 -8.01 8.61
N GLY A 71 -21.22 -7.40 8.65
CA GLY A 71 -20.29 -7.45 7.53
C GLY A 71 -19.75 -8.84 7.25
N ARG A 72 -19.50 -9.64 8.30
CA ARG A 72 -19.14 -11.06 8.18
C ARG A 72 -20.25 -11.87 7.51
N LYS A 73 -21.50 -11.69 7.94
CA LYS A 73 -22.69 -12.34 7.34
C LYS A 73 -22.92 -11.89 5.90
N HIS A 74 -22.62 -10.64 5.59
CA HIS A 74 -22.69 -10.10 4.23
C HIS A 74 -21.65 -10.77 3.32
N PHE A 75 -20.38 -10.79 3.73
CA PHE A 75 -19.32 -11.43 2.96
C PHE A 75 -19.51 -12.94 2.79
N SER A 76 -20.00 -13.66 3.82
CA SER A 76 -20.24 -15.10 3.72
C SER A 76 -21.31 -15.50 2.68
N LYS A 77 -22.04 -14.52 2.13
CA LYS A 77 -23.02 -14.70 1.04
C LYS A 77 -22.59 -14.04 -0.26
N SER A 78 -21.50 -13.29 -0.24
CA SER A 78 -20.97 -12.54 -1.38
C SER A 78 -19.91 -13.36 -2.11
N ARG A 79 -19.67 -13.01 -3.37
CA ARG A 79 -18.65 -13.62 -4.23
C ARG A 79 -17.55 -12.59 -4.54
N ILE A 80 -16.29 -13.02 -4.47
CA ILE A 80 -15.15 -12.11 -4.61
C ILE A 80 -14.15 -12.53 -5.68
N ILE A 81 -13.66 -11.58 -6.47
CA ILE A 81 -12.48 -11.78 -7.33
C ILE A 81 -11.29 -11.13 -6.63
N ILE A 82 -10.21 -11.86 -6.37
CA ILE A 82 -8.97 -11.30 -5.83
C ILE A 82 -7.95 -11.20 -6.96
N CYS A 83 -7.42 -10.00 -7.21
CA CYS A 83 -6.54 -9.71 -8.32
C CYS A 83 -5.22 -9.10 -7.85
N GLY A 84 -4.13 -9.45 -8.53
CA GLY A 84 -2.82 -8.89 -8.21
C GLY A 84 -1.80 -9.15 -9.31
N LEU A 85 -0.68 -8.43 -9.20
CA LEU A 85 0.47 -8.57 -10.08
C LEU A 85 1.59 -9.27 -9.33
N ILE A 86 2.36 -10.11 -10.02
CA ILE A 86 3.49 -10.80 -9.41
C ILE A 86 4.64 -11.01 -10.40
N ARG A 87 5.87 -10.93 -9.90
CA ARG A 87 7.09 -11.12 -10.69
C ARG A 87 8.26 -11.55 -9.81
N ASP A 88 9.01 -12.55 -10.22
CA ASP A 88 10.27 -12.97 -9.58
C ASP A 88 10.09 -13.24 -8.07
N ARG A 89 9.04 -14.01 -7.72
CA ARG A 89 8.53 -14.30 -6.37
C ARG A 89 8.47 -15.78 -6.01
N GLU A 90 9.34 -16.63 -6.57
CA GLU A 90 9.29 -18.08 -6.39
C GLU A 90 9.19 -18.50 -4.90
N LEU A 91 10.00 -17.87 -4.04
CA LEU A 91 10.06 -18.19 -2.60
C LEU A 91 8.84 -17.68 -1.82
N HIS A 92 8.11 -16.70 -2.38
CA HIS A 92 6.95 -16.09 -1.73
C HIS A 92 5.63 -16.82 -2.04
N ILE A 93 5.56 -17.59 -3.14
CA ILE A 93 4.32 -18.23 -3.63
C ILE A 93 3.59 -19.02 -2.53
N LYS A 94 4.29 -19.88 -1.78
CA LYS A 94 3.65 -20.69 -0.72
C LYS A 94 2.95 -19.81 0.32
N ARG A 95 3.55 -18.68 0.69
CA ARG A 95 2.97 -17.75 1.66
C ARG A 95 1.79 -17.00 1.04
N LEU A 96 1.93 -16.54 -0.19
CA LEU A 96 0.85 -15.88 -0.93
C LEU A 96 -0.39 -16.79 -1.02
N ILE A 97 -0.21 -18.05 -1.41
CA ILE A 97 -1.31 -19.05 -1.47
C ILE A 97 -2.02 -19.14 -0.12
N ASN A 98 -1.29 -19.25 0.99
CA ASN A 98 -1.89 -19.33 2.33
C ASN A 98 -2.67 -18.06 2.69
N GLN A 99 -2.10 -16.88 2.40
CA GLN A 99 -2.74 -15.58 2.63
C GLN A 99 -4.04 -15.45 1.84
N LEU A 100 -4.02 -15.73 0.54
CA LEU A 100 -5.20 -15.66 -0.32
C LEU A 100 -6.25 -16.71 0.07
N ASN A 101 -5.85 -17.96 0.34
CA ASN A 101 -6.77 -19.01 0.81
C ASN A 101 -7.44 -18.67 2.14
N SER A 102 -6.79 -17.91 3.02
CA SER A 102 -7.42 -17.44 4.26
C SER A 102 -8.54 -16.43 4.00
N LEU A 103 -8.38 -15.57 2.99
CA LEU A 103 -9.36 -14.56 2.63
C LEU A 103 -10.53 -15.15 1.86
N THR A 104 -10.29 -16.09 0.95
CA THR A 104 -11.35 -16.69 0.12
C THR A 104 -12.37 -17.47 0.95
N LYS A 105 -11.96 -18.07 2.06
CA LYS A 105 -12.86 -18.75 3.03
C LYS A 105 -13.90 -17.84 3.67
N LEU A 106 -13.75 -16.52 3.54
CA LEU A 106 -14.70 -15.54 4.10
C LEU A 106 -15.91 -15.30 3.18
N PHE A 107 -15.88 -15.83 1.96
CA PHE A 107 -16.84 -15.57 0.90
C PHE A 107 -17.55 -16.85 0.45
N ALA A 108 -18.73 -16.70 -0.17
CA ALA A 108 -19.53 -17.82 -0.67
C ALA A 108 -18.87 -18.51 -1.88
N ASP A 109 -18.24 -17.71 -2.73
CA ASP A 109 -17.48 -18.15 -3.90
C ASP A 109 -16.34 -17.17 -4.16
N TYR A 110 -15.30 -17.61 -4.86
CA TYR A 110 -14.13 -16.80 -5.15
C TYR A 110 -13.54 -17.07 -6.53
N ALA A 111 -12.78 -16.12 -7.02
CA ALA A 111 -11.83 -16.33 -8.11
C ALA A 111 -10.54 -15.58 -7.79
N ILE A 112 -9.39 -16.09 -8.20
CA ILE A 112 -8.11 -15.42 -8.06
C ILE A 112 -7.52 -15.20 -9.44
N VAL A 113 -7.34 -13.94 -9.84
CA VAL A 113 -6.77 -13.56 -11.13
C VAL A 113 -5.38 -12.98 -10.93
N ILE A 114 -4.38 -13.67 -11.46
CA ILE A 114 -2.98 -13.37 -11.22
C ILE A 114 -2.34 -12.99 -12.55
N VAL A 115 -1.86 -11.76 -12.66
CA VAL A 115 -1.03 -11.35 -13.80
C VAL A 115 0.43 -11.56 -13.40
N GLU A 116 1.10 -12.47 -14.10
CA GLU A 116 2.53 -12.72 -13.91
C GLU A 116 3.34 -11.93 -14.95
N ASP A 117 4.38 -11.21 -14.51
CA ASP A 117 5.15 -10.24 -15.32
C ASP A 117 6.58 -10.68 -15.64
N ASP A 118 6.75 -11.55 -16.63
CA ASP A 118 8.06 -11.94 -17.19
C ASP A 118 9.08 -12.37 -16.12
N SER A 119 8.65 -13.24 -15.20
CA SER A 119 9.50 -13.82 -14.17
C SER A 119 10.59 -14.70 -14.79
N LYS A 120 11.78 -14.63 -14.20
CA LYS A 120 12.97 -15.39 -14.58
C LYS A 120 13.23 -16.59 -13.66
N ASP A 121 12.51 -16.67 -12.57
CA ASP A 121 12.51 -17.79 -11.62
C ASP A 121 11.29 -18.70 -11.84
N ARG A 122 11.06 -19.68 -10.95
CA ARG A 122 9.93 -20.62 -11.07
C ARG A 122 8.59 -20.06 -10.57
N THR A 123 8.43 -18.73 -10.51
CA THR A 123 7.17 -18.08 -10.09
C THR A 123 5.99 -18.58 -10.92
N ARG A 124 6.10 -18.51 -12.24
CA ARG A 124 5.02 -18.89 -13.15
C ARG A 124 4.65 -20.36 -13.03
N GLU A 125 5.65 -21.23 -13.03
CA GLU A 125 5.50 -22.68 -12.89
C GLU A 125 4.66 -23.02 -11.64
N LYS A 126 5.04 -22.48 -10.47
CA LYS A 126 4.32 -22.72 -9.20
C LYS A 126 2.89 -22.16 -9.20
N LEU A 127 2.65 -21.03 -9.87
CA LEU A 127 1.31 -20.47 -10.01
C LEU A 127 0.41 -21.36 -10.88
N VAL A 128 0.96 -21.90 -11.99
CA VAL A 128 0.22 -22.81 -12.88
C VAL A 128 -0.03 -24.16 -12.21
N GLU A 129 0.94 -24.70 -11.47
CA GLU A 129 0.74 -25.88 -10.62
C GLU A 129 -0.43 -25.69 -9.65
N TRP A 130 -0.51 -24.52 -9.01
CA TRP A 130 -1.64 -24.17 -8.13
C TRP A 130 -2.96 -24.10 -8.89
N ALA A 131 -2.97 -23.52 -10.09
CA ALA A 131 -4.17 -23.44 -10.91
C ALA A 131 -4.64 -24.80 -11.45
N ASN A 132 -3.73 -25.74 -11.67
CA ASN A 132 -4.08 -27.10 -12.10
C ASN A 132 -4.84 -27.90 -11.04
N ILE A 133 -4.67 -27.57 -9.76
CA ILE A 133 -5.39 -28.22 -8.66
C ILE A 133 -6.57 -27.40 -8.14
N ASN A 134 -6.77 -26.18 -8.64
CA ASN A 134 -7.86 -25.30 -8.22
C ASN A 134 -8.38 -24.46 -9.39
N SER A 135 -9.58 -24.80 -9.87
CA SER A 135 -10.22 -24.15 -11.02
C SER A 135 -10.63 -22.69 -10.77
N HIS A 136 -10.59 -22.20 -9.53
CA HIS A 136 -10.84 -20.80 -9.20
C HIS A 136 -9.62 -19.89 -9.46
N ILE A 137 -8.48 -20.46 -9.86
CA ILE A 137 -7.23 -19.72 -10.08
C ILE A 137 -6.99 -19.51 -11.57
N HIS A 138 -6.74 -18.26 -11.93
CA HIS A 138 -6.55 -17.81 -13.30
C HIS A 138 -5.19 -17.09 -13.40
N VAL A 139 -4.19 -17.78 -13.92
CA VAL A 139 -2.86 -17.22 -14.17
C VAL A 139 -2.80 -16.70 -15.61
N ILE A 140 -2.63 -15.40 -15.76
CA ILE A 140 -2.62 -14.69 -17.05
C ILE A 140 -1.35 -13.84 -17.18
N GLY A 141 -1.23 -13.10 -18.28
CA GLY A 141 -0.08 -12.22 -18.54
C GLY A 141 0.95 -12.77 -19.52
N CYS A 142 0.76 -13.95 -20.12
CA CYS A 142 1.72 -14.52 -21.07
C CYS A 142 1.02 -15.13 -22.29
N GLY A 143 0.63 -14.25 -23.21
CA GLY A 143 -0.21 -14.57 -24.36
C GLY A 143 -1.70 -14.62 -24.01
N ASP A 144 -2.49 -15.19 -24.91
CA ASP A 144 -3.95 -15.28 -24.78
C ASP A 144 -4.43 -16.49 -23.95
N LEU A 145 -3.51 -17.40 -23.63
CA LEU A 145 -3.83 -18.64 -22.91
C LEU A 145 -3.76 -18.44 -21.39
N VAL A 146 -4.86 -18.78 -20.72
CA VAL A 146 -4.94 -18.86 -19.25
C VAL A 146 -4.21 -20.11 -18.76
N ASN A 147 -3.49 -20.00 -17.64
CA ASN A 147 -2.73 -21.07 -17.02
C ASN A 147 -1.64 -21.68 -17.93
N ASN A 148 -1.12 -20.89 -18.87
CA ASN A 148 -0.04 -21.30 -19.75
C ASN A 148 1.27 -21.47 -18.97
N ILE A 149 1.91 -22.64 -19.03
CA ILE A 149 3.19 -22.90 -18.33
C ILE A 149 4.40 -22.28 -19.04
N HIS A 150 4.30 -21.97 -20.34
CA HIS A 150 5.45 -21.53 -21.11
C HIS A 150 6.02 -20.18 -20.64
N PRO A 151 7.33 -19.95 -20.82
CA PRO A 151 7.99 -18.70 -20.44
C PRO A 151 7.28 -17.49 -21.03
N CYS A 152 7.17 -16.46 -20.22
CA CYS A 152 6.54 -15.21 -20.60
C CYS A 152 7.49 -14.31 -21.40
N ASN A 153 6.95 -13.62 -22.39
CA ASN A 153 7.61 -12.46 -22.98
C ASN A 153 6.57 -11.42 -23.38
N MET A 154 6.22 -10.53 -22.46
CA MET A 154 5.35 -9.39 -22.74
C MET A 154 6.09 -8.21 -23.40
N SER A 155 7.42 -8.30 -23.56
CA SER A 155 8.25 -7.22 -24.13
C SER A 155 8.04 -5.88 -23.40
N LEU A 156 7.88 -5.91 -22.09
CA LEU A 156 7.71 -4.72 -21.26
C LEU A 156 9.05 -4.08 -20.90
N PRO A 157 9.14 -2.74 -20.79
CA PRO A 157 10.38 -2.07 -20.44
C PRO A 157 10.88 -2.51 -19.06
N ALA A 158 12.20 -2.61 -18.92
CA ALA A 158 12.83 -2.92 -17.65
C ALA A 158 12.56 -1.80 -16.63
N THR A 159 12.18 -2.17 -15.42
CA THR A 159 11.91 -1.21 -14.35
C THR A 159 13.21 -0.64 -13.82
N LYS A 160 13.59 0.59 -14.23
CA LYS A 160 14.66 1.35 -13.56
C LYS A 160 14.11 1.97 -12.28
N ARG A 161 14.67 1.61 -11.13
CA ARG A 161 14.30 2.21 -9.84
C ARG A 161 14.92 3.60 -9.73
N SER A 162 14.12 4.58 -9.33
CA SER A 162 14.60 5.87 -8.87
C SER A 162 13.66 6.42 -7.79
N SER A 163 14.09 7.46 -7.08
CA SER A 163 13.28 8.13 -6.06
C SER A 163 12.02 8.77 -6.63
N ILE A 164 11.99 9.06 -7.94
CA ILE A 164 10.81 9.56 -8.65
C ILE A 164 10.37 8.48 -9.65
N PRO A 165 9.11 8.03 -9.63
CA PRO A 165 8.67 7.05 -10.60
C PRO A 165 8.71 7.65 -12.02
N TYR A 166 9.51 7.05 -12.89
CA TYR A 166 9.51 7.38 -14.32
C TYR A 166 8.16 7.01 -14.95
N ILE A 167 7.74 7.77 -15.96
CA ILE A 167 6.49 7.54 -16.68
C ILE A 167 6.42 6.10 -17.23
N ASP A 168 7.51 5.58 -17.80
CA ASP A 168 7.60 4.21 -18.33
C ASP A 168 7.24 3.14 -17.30
N ARG A 169 7.64 3.35 -16.03
CA ARG A 169 7.29 2.43 -14.93
C ARG A 169 5.78 2.46 -14.68
N ILE A 170 5.17 3.64 -14.66
CA ILE A 170 3.72 3.77 -14.43
C ILE A 170 2.94 3.22 -15.62
N GLU A 171 3.36 3.49 -16.85
CA GLU A 171 2.75 2.91 -18.05
C GLU A 171 2.82 1.39 -18.06
N LYS A 172 3.95 0.81 -17.63
CA LYS A 172 4.06 -0.63 -17.43
C LYS A 172 3.01 -1.14 -16.43
N MET A 173 2.88 -0.49 -15.27
CA MET A 173 1.86 -0.87 -14.28
C MET A 173 0.44 -0.73 -14.83
N VAL A 174 0.14 0.33 -15.58
CA VAL A 174 -1.14 0.53 -16.27
C VAL A 174 -1.44 -0.63 -17.21
N ARG A 175 -0.48 -1.02 -18.06
CA ARG A 175 -0.64 -2.15 -18.99
C ARG A 175 -0.94 -3.43 -18.21
N LEU A 176 -0.12 -3.76 -17.22
CA LEU A 176 -0.27 -4.97 -16.41
C LEU A 176 -1.61 -5.02 -15.66
N ARG A 177 -2.02 -3.92 -15.01
CA ARG A 177 -3.29 -3.88 -14.27
C ARG A 177 -4.51 -3.96 -15.19
N ASN A 178 -4.43 -3.37 -16.39
CA ASN A 178 -5.50 -3.49 -17.38
C ASN A 178 -5.63 -4.90 -17.98
N ILE A 179 -4.60 -5.77 -17.89
CA ILE A 179 -4.70 -7.18 -18.32
C ILE A 179 -5.78 -7.91 -17.50
N TYR A 180 -5.74 -7.84 -16.17
CA TYR A 180 -6.76 -8.51 -15.35
C TYR A 180 -8.15 -7.86 -15.50
N LEU A 181 -8.24 -6.54 -15.66
CA LEU A 181 -9.55 -5.89 -15.87
C LEU A 181 -10.18 -6.37 -17.19
N ASN A 182 -9.39 -6.43 -18.26
CA ASN A 182 -9.84 -6.96 -19.55
C ASN A 182 -10.24 -8.43 -19.45
N TYR A 183 -9.49 -9.24 -18.70
CA TYR A 183 -9.80 -10.64 -18.48
C TYR A 183 -11.15 -10.80 -17.76
N ILE A 184 -11.32 -10.13 -16.62
CA ILE A 184 -12.54 -10.17 -15.81
C ILE A 184 -13.76 -9.70 -16.60
N GLU A 185 -13.63 -8.63 -17.38
CA GLU A 185 -14.73 -8.08 -18.18
C GLU A 185 -15.13 -8.99 -19.35
N LYS A 186 -14.20 -9.80 -19.89
CA LYS A 186 -14.51 -10.76 -20.96
C LYS A 186 -15.00 -12.10 -20.43
N HIS A 187 -14.64 -12.46 -19.20
CA HIS A 187 -14.96 -13.76 -18.62
C HIS A 187 -16.41 -13.84 -18.11
N THR A 188 -17.26 -14.60 -18.80
CA THR A 188 -18.71 -14.69 -18.52
C THR A 188 -19.03 -15.08 -17.08
N LEU A 189 -18.33 -16.09 -16.54
CA LEU A 189 -18.55 -16.54 -15.16
C LEU A 189 -18.06 -15.57 -14.09
N LEU A 190 -17.16 -14.63 -14.41
CA LEU A 190 -16.67 -13.67 -13.42
C LEU A 190 -17.58 -12.44 -13.31
N LYS A 191 -18.43 -12.19 -14.31
CA LYS A 191 -19.38 -11.06 -14.32
C LYS A 191 -20.45 -11.10 -13.23
N GLN A 192 -20.68 -12.27 -12.65
CA GLN A 192 -21.67 -12.44 -11.58
C GLN A 192 -21.11 -12.05 -10.20
N PHE A 193 -19.81 -11.82 -10.06
CA PHE A 193 -19.20 -11.55 -8.77
C PHE A 193 -19.62 -10.19 -8.20
N ASP A 194 -19.66 -10.08 -6.87
CA ASP A 194 -20.14 -8.87 -6.19
C ASP A 194 -19.02 -7.86 -5.98
N TYR A 195 -17.80 -8.36 -5.71
CA TYR A 195 -16.65 -7.56 -5.34
C TYR A 195 -15.40 -7.95 -6.12
N VAL A 196 -14.51 -6.98 -6.31
CA VAL A 196 -13.13 -7.19 -6.74
C VAL A 196 -12.20 -6.63 -5.68
N LEU A 197 -11.24 -7.42 -5.21
CA LEU A 197 -10.19 -7.02 -4.30
C LEU A 197 -8.88 -6.97 -5.07
N VAL A 198 -8.28 -5.80 -5.20
CA VAL A 198 -6.95 -5.65 -5.77
C VAL A 198 -5.94 -5.59 -4.63
N GLU A 199 -4.90 -6.41 -4.70
CA GLU A 199 -3.82 -6.47 -3.71
C GLU A 199 -2.46 -6.63 -4.39
N ASP A 200 -1.43 -6.05 -3.79
CA ASP A 200 -0.04 -6.27 -4.22
C ASP A 200 0.46 -7.63 -3.73
N PHE A 201 0.63 -8.59 -4.64
CA PHE A 201 1.01 -9.96 -4.31
C PHE A 201 2.51 -10.15 -4.01
N ASP A 202 3.31 -9.09 -4.10
CA ASP A 202 4.68 -9.07 -3.60
C ASP A 202 4.78 -8.63 -2.13
N LEU A 203 3.65 -8.25 -1.52
CA LEU A 203 3.58 -7.90 -0.12
C LEU A 203 3.39 -9.13 0.77
N THR A 204 4.16 -9.12 1.83
CA THR A 204 4.00 -10.01 2.95
C THR A 204 3.16 -9.30 4.00
N SER A 205 1.88 -9.68 4.11
CA SER A 205 0.92 -8.96 4.93
C SER A 205 0.18 -9.86 5.92
N TYR A 206 -0.53 -9.21 6.85
CA TYR A 206 -1.51 -9.81 7.74
C TYR A 206 -2.76 -8.92 7.75
N THR A 207 -3.93 -9.54 7.69
CA THR A 207 -5.21 -8.83 7.64
C THR A 207 -5.85 -8.83 9.01
N TYR A 208 -6.18 -7.65 9.54
CA TYR A 208 -7.01 -7.57 10.72
C TYR A 208 -8.48 -7.86 10.34
N LEU A 209 -8.96 -9.07 10.66
CA LEU A 209 -10.23 -9.58 10.15
C LEU A 209 -11.44 -8.76 10.61
N ASN A 210 -11.46 -8.26 11.85
CA ASN A 210 -12.59 -7.47 12.35
C ASN A 210 -12.81 -6.21 11.51
N GLY A 211 -11.72 -5.50 11.21
CA GLY A 211 -11.76 -4.35 10.32
C GLY A 211 -12.06 -4.69 8.87
N PHE A 212 -11.61 -5.86 8.40
CA PHE A 212 -12.03 -6.35 7.09
C PHE A 212 -13.54 -6.60 7.04
N PHE A 213 -14.12 -7.20 8.08
CA PHE A 213 -15.57 -7.39 8.16
C PHE A 213 -16.33 -6.08 8.28
N SER A 214 -15.81 -5.05 8.97
CA SER A 214 -16.49 -3.76 9.00
C SER A 214 -16.63 -3.12 7.62
N THR A 215 -15.68 -3.35 6.70
CA THR A 215 -15.81 -2.99 5.27
C THR A 215 -17.04 -3.64 4.64
N GLY A 216 -17.33 -4.91 4.95
CA GLY A 216 -18.53 -5.61 4.46
C GLY A 216 -19.83 -4.97 4.94
N PHE A 217 -19.86 -4.46 6.18
CA PHE A 217 -21.02 -3.71 6.68
C PHE A 217 -21.26 -2.43 5.88
N TYR A 218 -20.21 -1.66 5.59
CA TYR A 218 -20.37 -0.43 4.81
C TYR A 218 -20.88 -0.71 3.40
N PHE A 219 -20.33 -1.72 2.73
CA PHE A 219 -20.84 -2.13 1.43
C PHE A 219 -22.27 -2.69 1.49
N GLN A 220 -22.70 -3.29 2.60
CA GLN A 220 -24.08 -3.74 2.72
C GLN A 220 -25.05 -2.56 2.87
N ASN A 221 -24.67 -1.53 3.62
CA ASN A 221 -25.57 -0.44 4.03
C ASN A 221 -25.56 0.78 3.09
N ASP A 222 -24.51 0.97 2.29
CA ASP A 222 -24.42 2.09 1.36
C ASP A 222 -24.03 1.64 -0.05
N LEU A 223 -25.04 1.51 -0.92
CA LEU A 223 -24.89 1.09 -2.32
C LEU A 223 -24.19 2.12 -3.21
N THR A 224 -23.96 3.34 -2.72
CA THR A 224 -23.27 4.43 -3.43
C THR A 224 -21.76 4.37 -3.29
N ILE A 225 -21.23 3.59 -2.32
CA ILE A 225 -19.79 3.39 -2.17
C ILE A 225 -19.28 2.51 -3.32
N ASP A 226 -18.34 3.02 -4.11
CA ASP A 226 -17.73 2.28 -5.20
C ASP A 226 -16.53 1.44 -4.74
N ALA A 227 -15.76 1.97 -3.80
CA ALA A 227 -14.54 1.34 -3.31
C ALA A 227 -14.22 1.71 -1.85
N ILE A 228 -13.56 0.78 -1.17
CA ILE A 228 -13.00 0.98 0.17
C ILE A 228 -11.57 0.43 0.17
N CYS A 229 -10.60 1.30 0.47
CA CYS A 229 -9.21 0.89 0.62
C CYS A 229 -8.84 0.56 2.06
N ALA A 230 -7.82 -0.28 2.20
CA ALA A 230 -7.25 -0.63 3.48
C ALA A 230 -6.47 0.54 4.10
N ASN A 231 -6.41 0.55 5.43
CA ASN A 231 -5.41 1.28 6.19
C ASN A 231 -4.12 0.44 6.24
N GLY A 232 -3.36 0.47 5.14
CA GLY A 232 -2.10 -0.25 5.05
C GLY A 232 -1.03 0.37 5.97
N GLN A 233 -0.44 -0.45 6.82
CA GLN A 233 0.53 0.00 7.82
C GLN A 233 1.79 -0.85 7.79
N PHE A 234 2.94 -0.18 7.72
CA PHE A 234 4.21 -0.80 8.08
C PHE A 234 4.39 -0.73 9.58
N TYR A 235 4.78 -1.84 10.17
CA TYR A 235 5.29 -1.87 11.54
C TYR A 235 6.81 -1.82 11.51
N LYS A 236 7.40 -0.72 12.00
CA LYS A 236 8.85 -0.57 12.10
C LYS A 236 9.28 -0.55 13.55
N SER A 237 10.42 -1.19 13.78
CA SER A 237 11.06 -1.30 15.08
C SER A 237 12.50 -0.88 14.90
N ILE A 238 12.93 0.14 15.63
CA ILE A 238 14.30 0.65 15.61
C ILE A 238 14.90 0.58 17.02
N PHE A 239 16.23 0.61 17.11
CA PHE A 239 16.99 0.48 18.35
C PHE A 239 16.64 -0.78 19.15
N LEU A 240 16.87 -1.98 18.58
CA LEU A 240 16.63 -3.26 19.29
C LEU A 240 15.22 -3.39 19.90
N ASN A 241 14.20 -2.84 19.23
CA ASN A 241 12.80 -2.83 19.67
C ASN A 241 12.41 -1.86 20.77
N LEU A 242 13.26 -0.88 21.07
CA LEU A 242 12.96 0.21 22.00
C LEU A 242 11.96 1.22 21.43
N ILE A 243 12.05 1.54 20.12
CA ILE A 243 11.11 2.47 19.47
C ILE A 243 10.36 1.73 18.38
N ARG A 244 9.04 1.68 18.56
CA ARG A 244 8.09 1.08 17.62
C ARG A 244 7.22 2.19 17.06
N TYR A 245 7.10 2.24 15.73
CA TYR A 245 6.23 3.21 15.09
C TYR A 245 5.57 2.59 13.86
N GLN A 246 4.38 3.12 13.55
CA GLN A 246 3.58 2.74 12.40
C GLN A 246 3.69 3.83 11.35
N THR A 247 3.93 3.45 10.09
CA THR A 247 3.88 4.38 8.96
C THR A 247 2.86 3.91 7.96
N TYR A 248 2.11 4.83 7.38
CA TYR A 248 1.17 4.57 6.31
C TYR A 248 1.88 3.99 5.07
N PHE A 249 1.28 2.97 4.45
CA PHE A 249 1.82 2.31 3.26
C PHE A 249 1.28 2.94 1.98
N ASP A 250 2.17 3.02 0.99
CA ASP A 250 1.90 3.50 -0.37
C ASP A 250 1.17 4.86 -0.40
N PRO A 251 1.81 5.92 0.14
CA PRO A 251 1.27 7.26 0.04
C PRO A 251 1.21 7.79 -1.40
N TYR A 252 1.97 7.21 -2.33
CA TYR A 252 1.97 7.61 -3.73
C TYR A 252 0.61 7.41 -4.42
N ALA A 253 -0.13 6.36 -4.03
CA ALA A 253 -1.50 6.12 -4.48
C ALA A 253 -2.57 6.92 -3.70
N HIS A 254 -2.19 7.67 -2.66
CA HIS A 254 -3.13 8.36 -1.79
C HIS A 254 -3.38 9.80 -2.23
N LYS A 255 -4.65 10.21 -2.28
CA LYS A 255 -5.06 11.60 -2.51
C LYS A 255 -6.29 11.93 -1.66
N ASP A 256 -6.17 12.89 -0.76
CA ASP A 256 -7.29 13.36 0.06
C ASP A 256 -8.32 14.11 -0.79
N LYS A 257 -9.58 14.12 -0.34
CA LYS A 257 -10.64 14.90 -1.02
C LYS A 257 -10.46 16.41 -0.88
N GLN A 258 -9.84 16.85 0.22
CA GLN A 258 -9.71 18.28 0.58
C GLN A 258 -8.37 18.89 0.13
N ASN A 259 -7.31 18.10 -0.05
CA ASN A 259 -5.95 18.60 -0.37
C ASN A 259 -5.52 18.23 -1.79
N GLN A 260 -5.92 19.03 -2.77
CA GLN A 260 -5.62 18.76 -4.19
C GLN A 260 -4.26 19.31 -4.67
N ASN A 261 -3.59 20.16 -3.88
CA ASN A 261 -2.42 20.93 -4.32
C ASN A 261 -1.07 20.26 -4.01
N TRP A 262 -1.04 19.00 -3.56
CA TRP A 262 0.20 18.37 -3.14
C TRP A 262 0.96 17.78 -4.34
N THR A 263 2.26 18.07 -4.39
CA THR A 263 3.17 17.38 -5.31
C THR A 263 3.36 15.93 -4.87
N VAL A 264 3.75 15.05 -5.79
CA VAL A 264 4.05 13.64 -5.50
C VAL A 264 5.06 13.52 -4.35
N ALA A 265 6.15 14.29 -4.40
CA ALA A 265 7.19 14.27 -3.37
C ALA A 265 6.70 14.78 -2.01
N TYR A 266 5.88 15.84 -1.99
CA TYR A 266 5.31 16.35 -0.75
C TYR A 266 4.34 15.35 -0.13
N ASN A 267 3.47 14.75 -0.94
CA ASN A 267 2.51 13.77 -0.46
C ASN A 267 3.20 12.51 0.07
N ASP A 268 4.24 12.02 -0.61
CA ASP A 268 5.04 10.87 -0.16
C ASP A 268 5.73 11.16 1.18
N MET A 269 6.40 12.32 1.30
CA MET A 269 7.08 12.74 2.52
C MET A 269 6.09 12.97 3.67
N TRP A 270 5.09 13.83 3.48
CA TRP A 270 4.12 14.17 4.51
C TRP A 270 3.39 12.92 5.01
N SER A 271 2.92 12.09 4.08
CA SER A 271 2.16 10.91 4.44
C SER A 271 3.02 9.85 5.12
N SER A 272 4.28 9.69 4.71
CA SER A 272 5.20 8.73 5.34
C SER A 272 5.49 9.06 6.81
N PHE A 273 5.50 10.35 7.18
CA PHE A 273 5.88 10.79 8.53
C PHE A 273 4.70 11.15 9.42
N PHE A 274 3.64 11.71 8.85
CA PHE A 274 2.58 12.36 9.62
C PHE A 274 1.19 11.77 9.37
N ARG A 275 0.97 11.04 8.27
CA ARG A 275 -0.33 10.40 8.02
C ARG A 275 -0.46 9.16 8.88
N HIS A 276 -1.27 9.29 9.91
CA HIS A 276 -1.69 8.20 10.77
C HIS A 276 -3.22 8.17 10.79
N TYR A 277 -3.79 7.03 10.42
CA TYR A 277 -5.21 6.77 10.57
C TYR A 277 -5.40 5.87 11.76
N PRO A 278 -5.67 6.44 12.95
CA PRO A 278 -6.01 5.62 14.11
C PRO A 278 -7.27 4.84 13.79
N CYS A 279 -7.39 3.67 14.38
CA CYS A 279 -8.54 2.83 14.18
C CYS A 279 -9.79 3.47 14.80
N ASN A 280 -10.59 4.08 13.94
CA ASN A 280 -11.77 4.84 14.28
C ASN A 280 -12.95 4.38 13.43
N ASP A 281 -14.15 4.42 14.00
CA ASP A 281 -15.37 3.84 13.45
C ASP A 281 -15.95 4.54 12.21
N GLU A 282 -15.18 5.41 11.53
CA GLU A 282 -15.63 6.23 10.41
C GLU A 282 -14.84 5.97 9.13
N LEU A 283 -15.58 5.94 8.01
CA LEU A 283 -15.01 5.96 6.67
C LEU A 283 -14.49 7.36 6.37
N ILE A 284 -13.26 7.43 5.87
CA ILE A 284 -12.60 8.69 5.53
C ILE A 284 -12.71 8.92 4.03
N PRO A 285 -13.40 9.97 3.55
CA PRO A 285 -13.56 10.21 2.13
C PRO A 285 -12.24 10.63 1.49
N VAL A 286 -11.91 9.99 0.36
CA VAL A 286 -10.65 10.20 -0.37
C VAL A 286 -10.90 10.24 -1.87
N GLN A 287 -10.00 10.89 -2.61
CA GLN A 287 -10.00 10.84 -4.08
C GLN A 287 -9.31 9.58 -4.59
N SER A 288 -8.24 9.16 -3.91
CA SER A 288 -7.50 7.96 -4.24
C SER A 288 -6.89 7.38 -2.98
N CYS A 289 -6.84 6.05 -2.89
CA CYS A 289 -5.99 5.32 -1.95
C CYS A 289 -5.87 3.89 -2.46
N PHE A 290 -4.75 3.25 -2.15
CA PHE A 290 -4.56 1.83 -2.45
C PHE A 290 -3.98 1.07 -1.27
N SER A 291 -2.86 1.56 -0.72
CA SER A 291 -2.26 1.02 0.51
C SER A 291 -2.01 -0.49 0.50
N GLY A 292 -1.68 -1.01 -0.67
CA GLY A 292 -1.44 -2.43 -0.90
C GLY A 292 -2.71 -3.27 -1.02
N ARG A 293 -3.90 -2.74 -0.69
CA ARG A 293 -5.19 -3.44 -0.87
C ARG A 293 -6.38 -2.50 -0.98
N THR A 294 -7.21 -2.69 -1.99
CA THR A 294 -8.50 -2.00 -2.13
C THR A 294 -9.58 -2.93 -2.63
N MET A 295 -10.76 -2.86 -2.00
CA MET A 295 -11.96 -3.59 -2.42
C MET A 295 -12.88 -2.66 -3.18
N TYR A 296 -13.38 -3.12 -4.32
CA TYR A 296 -14.30 -2.42 -5.21
C TYR A 296 -15.57 -3.23 -5.32
N ARG A 297 -16.70 -2.55 -5.52
CA ARG A 297 -17.86 -3.23 -6.10
C ARG A 297 -17.54 -3.61 -7.53
N PHE A 298 -17.95 -4.81 -7.94
CA PHE A 298 -17.74 -5.28 -9.31
C PHE A 298 -18.36 -4.32 -10.33
N LYS A 299 -19.60 -3.85 -10.09
CA LYS A 299 -20.29 -2.89 -10.98
C LYS A 299 -19.49 -1.60 -11.22
N SER A 300 -18.74 -1.15 -10.23
CA SER A 300 -18.05 0.15 -10.26
C SER A 300 -16.79 0.13 -11.12
N ILE A 301 -16.20 -1.06 -11.36
CA ILE A 301 -15.00 -1.21 -12.19
C ILE A 301 -15.32 -1.45 -13.68
N GLN A 302 -16.58 -1.72 -14.04
CA GLN A 302 -16.97 -2.06 -15.42
C GLN A 302 -16.70 -0.88 -16.37
N GLY A 303 -16.04 -1.14 -17.51
CA GLY A 303 -15.62 -0.11 -18.45
C GLY A 303 -14.56 0.87 -17.94
N LYS A 304 -14.07 0.74 -16.69
CA LYS A 304 -13.00 1.58 -16.14
C LYS A 304 -11.63 0.97 -16.46
N ARG A 305 -10.61 1.82 -16.56
CA ARG A 305 -9.23 1.40 -16.88
C ARG A 305 -8.23 2.25 -16.10
N TYR A 306 -7.14 1.61 -15.71
CA TYR A 306 -5.95 2.31 -15.22
C TYR A 306 -5.39 3.20 -16.33
N ARG A 307 -4.89 4.37 -15.96
CA ARG A 307 -4.34 5.37 -16.88
C ARG A 307 -3.14 6.05 -16.25
N THR A 308 -2.22 6.50 -17.09
CA THR A 308 -1.07 7.29 -16.69
C THR A 308 -1.40 8.76 -16.86
N TYR A 309 -0.99 9.57 -15.90
CA TYR A 309 -1.07 11.03 -15.97
C TYR A 309 0.26 11.64 -15.55
N LEU A 310 0.49 12.87 -16.00
CA LEU A 310 1.57 13.72 -15.52
C LEU A 310 0.97 14.85 -14.68
N ASP A 311 1.64 15.22 -13.60
CA ASP A 311 1.29 16.42 -12.84
C ASP A 311 1.81 17.70 -13.53
N GLN A 312 1.51 18.85 -12.94
CA GLN A 312 1.95 20.16 -13.45
C GLN A 312 3.48 20.32 -13.55
N TYR A 313 4.25 19.46 -12.87
CA TYR A 313 5.71 19.42 -12.88
C TYR A 313 6.26 18.32 -13.79
N LYS A 314 5.42 17.72 -14.65
CA LYS A 314 5.76 16.60 -15.54
C LYS A 314 6.22 15.35 -14.80
N GLN A 315 5.82 15.17 -13.54
CA GLN A 315 6.08 13.96 -12.78
C GLN A 315 4.93 12.97 -13.00
N ALA A 316 5.24 11.69 -13.13
CA ALA A 316 4.20 10.67 -13.26
C ALA A 316 3.36 10.61 -11.98
N ILE A 317 2.04 10.53 -12.16
CA ILE A 317 1.07 10.30 -11.10
C ILE A 317 0.78 8.80 -11.02
N CYS A 318 0.51 8.28 -9.82
CA CYS A 318 0.18 6.87 -9.62
C CYS A 318 -1.02 6.44 -10.47
N GLU A 319 -0.92 5.27 -11.09
CA GLU A 319 -1.99 4.72 -11.93
C GLU A 319 -3.29 4.47 -11.16
N HIS A 320 -3.20 4.22 -9.85
CA HIS A 320 -4.37 4.10 -8.98
C HIS A 320 -5.17 5.40 -8.94
N VAL A 321 -4.51 6.56 -8.85
CA VAL A 321 -5.19 7.87 -8.89
C VAL A 321 -5.98 8.00 -10.18
N GLY A 322 -5.39 7.58 -11.30
CA GLY A 322 -6.06 7.60 -12.59
C GLY A 322 -7.21 6.62 -12.74
N PHE A 323 -7.15 5.46 -12.07
CA PHE A 323 -8.26 4.52 -12.01
C PHE A 323 -9.43 5.05 -11.17
N HIS A 324 -9.13 5.81 -10.10
CA HIS A 324 -10.11 6.25 -9.11
C HIS A 324 -10.86 7.55 -9.44
N GLU A 325 -10.56 8.21 -10.57
CA GLU A 325 -11.05 9.57 -10.90
C GLU A 325 -12.56 9.78 -10.72
N THR A 326 -13.36 8.74 -10.97
CA THR A 326 -14.83 8.81 -10.90
C THR A 326 -15.44 7.98 -9.77
N PHE A 327 -14.64 7.47 -8.85
CA PHE A 327 -15.11 6.57 -7.78
C PHE A 327 -15.56 7.37 -6.57
N ASN A 328 -16.71 7.01 -5.99
CA ASN A 328 -17.05 7.38 -4.62
C ASN A 328 -16.31 6.43 -3.66
N MET A 329 -15.12 6.84 -3.22
CA MET A 329 -14.20 5.98 -2.47
C MET A 329 -13.89 6.51 -1.07
N TYR A 330 -13.65 5.55 -0.17
CA TYR A 330 -13.29 5.81 1.21
C TYR A 330 -12.08 4.98 1.64
N LEU A 331 -11.36 5.48 2.63
CA LEU A 331 -10.43 4.71 3.45
C LEU A 331 -11.18 4.20 4.69
N ASN A 332 -11.16 2.89 4.92
CA ASN A 332 -11.63 2.33 6.19
C ASN A 332 -10.45 2.24 7.15
N SER A 333 -10.42 3.10 8.17
CA SER A 333 -9.32 3.13 9.14
C SER A 333 -9.24 1.84 9.97
N GLU A 334 -10.34 1.09 10.07
CA GLU A 334 -10.43 -0.20 10.75
C GLU A 334 -9.88 -1.35 9.89
N MET A 335 -9.96 -1.26 8.56
CA MET A 335 -9.47 -2.29 7.62
C MET A 335 -7.94 -2.28 7.56
N ILE A 336 -7.30 -2.69 8.65
CA ILE A 336 -5.84 -2.62 8.78
C ILE A 336 -5.19 -3.79 8.02
N LEU A 337 -4.29 -3.42 7.10
CA LEU A 337 -3.39 -4.34 6.42
C LEU A 337 -1.98 -4.16 6.98
N TYR A 338 -1.54 -5.09 7.81
CA TYR A 338 -0.22 -5.05 8.42
C TYR A 338 0.83 -5.60 7.46
N ILE A 339 1.72 -4.75 6.98
CA ILE A 339 2.75 -5.11 6.02
C ILE A 339 4.04 -5.36 6.79
N THR A 340 4.47 -6.62 6.82
CA THR A 340 5.65 -7.04 7.58
C THR A 340 6.89 -7.12 6.71
N ARG A 341 6.72 -7.39 5.41
CA ARG A 341 7.78 -7.21 4.41
C ARG A 341 7.19 -6.70 3.12
N ASN A 342 7.88 -5.73 2.55
CA ASN A 342 7.75 -5.40 1.15
C ASN A 342 8.93 -6.06 0.44
N ASN A 343 8.72 -7.23 -0.17
CA ASN A 343 9.81 -8.07 -0.68
C ASN A 343 10.41 -7.51 -1.98
N VAL A 344 10.14 -6.26 -2.36
CA VAL A 344 10.81 -5.56 -3.49
C VAL A 344 12.34 -5.64 -3.43
N ILE A 345 12.93 -6.15 -2.34
CA ILE A 345 14.35 -6.39 -2.19
C ILE A 345 14.58 -7.88 -1.90
N GLU A 346 14.73 -8.67 -2.95
CA GLU A 346 15.70 -9.76 -3.08
C GLU A 346 16.18 -9.77 -4.54
#